data_AF-A0A7C3ANZ2-F1
#
_entry.id   AF-A0A7C3ANZ2-F1
#
_cell.length_a   1.000
_cell.length_b   1.000
_cell.length_c   1.000
_cell.angle_alpha   90.00
_cell.angle_beta   90.00
_cell.angle_gamma   90.00
#
_symmetry.space_group_name_H-M   'P 1'
#
loop_
_entity.id
_entity.type
_entity.pdbx_description
1 polymer ?
#
loop_
_entity_poly.entity_id
_entity_poly.type
_entity_poly.pdbx_seq_one_letter_code
_entity_poly.pdbx_strand_id
1 'polypeptide(L)'
;MRADIITVRRRAQKMGSVSGRRQRACLADRRPGKAGKEEMLMLSCTLLIVLLAALCAAGDEPPGMSVNFGREDMVIKSGWRPLLRYRHANVPFKPYVQELFTPAGTNILRDAPEDHLHHHALMFALGVNGASFWAETPACGKQMHLHLGTPEKNPDDRTPTDGLTHTLRWRTAEGVSVLEERRAIRAMYEAEHNATLLFWESTLTAIEGLDEVVLTGSHYYGLGMRFVESMDKDGAFLYAGDAPGEIVRGDERLTPGPWCAYTGVAEGRRVTVAMFDHPDNPRYPALWFTMQTPFAYLSATRNLWKEPMPLMPGEPVHFRHAIAVWDGAKDAATIAAMNERLLALWR
;
A
#
# COMPACT_ATOMS: atom_id res chain seq x y z
N MET A 1 14.64 63.63 -14.91
CA MET A 1 13.86 62.77 -13.98
C MET A 1 13.12 63.70 -13.03
N ARG A 2 11.80 63.78 -13.18
CA ARG A 2 10.94 64.61 -12.33
C ARG A 2 10.34 63.72 -11.24
N ALA A 3 10.46 64.16 -10.00
CA ALA A 3 9.72 63.67 -8.85
C ALA A 3 9.19 64.91 -8.13
N ASP A 4 7.89 64.98 -7.89
CA ASP A 4 7.31 65.98 -6.99
C ASP A 4 6.15 65.36 -6.22
N ILE A 5 6.31 65.36 -4.89
CA ILE A 5 5.32 65.07 -3.87
C ILE A 5 4.95 66.44 -3.26
N ILE A 6 3.66 66.79 -3.19
CA ILE A 6 3.19 67.90 -2.33
C ILE A 6 1.90 67.52 -1.60
N THR A 7 1.92 67.88 -0.31
CA THR A 7 1.00 67.60 0.79
C THR A 7 -0.09 68.67 0.94
N VAL A 8 -1.32 68.20 1.22
CA VAL A 8 -2.44 68.73 2.06
C VAL A 8 -2.54 70.23 2.40
N ARG A 9 -3.73 70.83 2.24
CA ARG A 9 -4.38 71.71 3.27
C ARG A 9 -5.90 71.86 3.09
N ARG A 10 -6.61 71.86 4.23
CA ARG A 10 -8.07 72.01 4.45
C ARG A 10 -8.46 73.47 4.79
N ARG A 11 -9.76 73.78 4.58
CA ARG A 11 -10.74 74.60 5.36
C ARG A 11 -11.45 75.63 4.45
N ALA A 12 -12.68 76.12 4.68
CA ALA A 12 -13.93 75.75 5.37
C ALA A 12 -14.79 77.04 5.39
N GLN A 13 -16.14 76.99 5.21
CA GLN A 13 -17.17 77.87 5.84
C GLN A 13 -18.57 77.61 5.22
N LYS A 14 -19.60 77.20 5.99
CA LYS A 14 -20.67 77.96 6.73
C LYS A 14 -21.72 78.62 5.79
N MET A 15 -23.04 78.76 6.05
CA MET A 15 -24.06 78.36 7.06
C MET A 15 -25.46 78.84 6.56
N GLY A 16 -26.57 78.28 7.09
CA GLY A 16 -27.91 78.92 7.22
C GLY A 16 -28.94 78.61 6.10
N SER A 17 -30.01 77.81 6.29
CA SER A 17 -31.29 77.93 7.05
C SER A 17 -32.47 78.53 6.25
N VAL A 18 -33.62 77.83 6.23
CA VAL A 18 -35.02 78.30 6.48
C VAL A 18 -36.08 77.44 5.75
N SER A 19 -37.23 77.30 6.41
CA SER A 19 -38.45 76.50 6.22
C SER A 19 -39.31 76.74 4.96
N GLY A 20 -40.17 75.76 4.60
CA GLY A 20 -41.48 76.07 3.96
C GLY A 20 -42.23 74.95 3.21
N ARG A 21 -43.30 74.43 3.85
CA ARG A 21 -44.59 73.88 3.32
C ARG A 21 -44.68 72.88 2.14
N ARG A 22 -45.18 71.69 2.50
CA ARG A 22 -46.31 70.87 1.95
C ARG A 22 -46.59 70.90 0.42
N GLN A 23 -46.36 69.75 -0.20
CA GLN A 23 -47.28 69.20 -1.22
C GLN A 23 -47.55 67.72 -0.93
N ARG A 24 -48.83 67.35 -0.91
CA ARG A 24 -49.32 65.97 -0.82
C ARG A 24 -49.07 65.29 -2.17
N ALA A 25 -48.37 64.16 -2.17
CA ALA A 25 -48.35 63.23 -3.28
C ALA A 25 -48.83 61.87 -2.78
N CYS A 26 -49.87 61.34 -3.43
CA CYS A 26 -50.44 60.03 -3.16
C CYS A 26 -49.34 58.95 -3.17
N LEU A 27 -49.29 58.13 -2.12
CA LEU A 27 -48.62 56.82 -2.18
C LEU A 27 -49.44 55.94 -3.13
N ALA A 28 -48.95 55.74 -4.35
CA ALA A 28 -49.29 54.57 -5.14
C ALA A 28 -48.45 53.40 -4.62
N ASP A 29 -49.12 52.44 -4.00
CA ASP A 29 -48.59 51.15 -3.55
C ASP A 29 -48.04 50.36 -4.76
N ARG A 30 -46.74 50.51 -5.05
CA ARG A 30 -46.05 49.63 -5.99
C ARG A 30 -45.66 48.36 -5.25
N ARG A 31 -46.53 47.35 -5.32
CA ARG A 31 -46.15 45.97 -5.00
C ARG A 31 -44.94 45.57 -5.87
N PRO A 32 -43.90 44.92 -5.31
CA PRO A 32 -42.80 44.42 -6.11
C PRO A 32 -43.35 43.37 -7.10
N GLY A 33 -43.18 43.64 -8.40
CA GLY A 33 -43.59 42.74 -9.47
C GLY A 33 -42.86 41.40 -9.38
N LYS A 34 -43.52 40.33 -9.82
CA LYS A 34 -42.99 38.94 -9.87
C LYS A 34 -41.56 38.85 -10.41
N ALA A 35 -41.17 39.74 -11.32
CA ALA A 35 -39.82 39.81 -11.90
C ALA A 35 -38.69 39.93 -10.86
N GLY A 36 -38.87 40.70 -9.79
CA GLY A 36 -37.81 40.88 -8.78
C GLY A 36 -37.59 39.67 -7.87
N LYS A 37 -38.58 38.77 -7.76
CA LYS A 37 -38.42 37.50 -7.03
C LYS A 37 -37.73 36.45 -7.89
N GLU A 38 -38.02 36.42 -9.19
CA GLU A 38 -37.40 35.49 -10.14
C GLU A 38 -35.92 35.83 -10.39
N GLU A 39 -35.58 37.12 -10.51
CA GLU A 39 -34.19 37.58 -10.62
C GLU A 39 -33.39 37.28 -9.33
N MET A 40 -33.99 37.50 -8.15
CA MET A 40 -33.35 37.21 -6.86
C MET A 40 -33.19 35.70 -6.61
N LEU A 41 -34.12 34.87 -7.07
CA LEU A 41 -34.03 33.41 -7.02
C LEU A 41 -32.98 32.88 -8.00
N MET A 42 -32.90 33.43 -9.21
CA MET A 42 -31.86 33.12 -10.20
C MET A 42 -30.46 33.50 -9.70
N LEU A 43 -30.30 34.68 -9.10
CA LEU A 43 -29.02 35.11 -8.52
C LEU A 43 -28.59 34.21 -7.35
N SER A 44 -29.55 33.76 -6.54
CA SER A 44 -29.33 32.83 -5.42
C SER A 44 -28.94 31.43 -5.90
N CYS A 45 -29.59 30.91 -6.94
CA CYS A 45 -29.23 29.62 -7.55
C CYS A 45 -27.87 29.67 -8.25
N THR A 46 -27.54 30.78 -8.91
CA THR A 46 -26.24 30.94 -9.58
C THR A 46 -25.11 31.06 -8.55
N LEU A 47 -25.32 31.79 -7.45
CA LEU A 47 -24.37 31.87 -6.33
C LEU A 47 -24.18 30.52 -5.64
N LEU A 48 -25.25 29.74 -5.48
CA LEU A 48 -25.21 28.38 -4.92
C LEU A 48 -24.46 27.39 -5.84
N ILE A 49 -24.66 27.47 -7.17
CA ILE A 49 -23.93 26.66 -8.16
C ILE A 49 -22.45 27.04 -8.20
N VAL A 50 -22.12 28.34 -8.09
CA VAL A 50 -20.72 28.80 -8.02
C VAL A 50 -20.06 28.38 -6.69
N LEU A 51 -20.79 28.40 -5.58
CA LEU A 51 -20.31 27.86 -4.30
C LEU A 51 -20.11 26.33 -4.34
N LEU A 52 -21.01 25.57 -4.96
CA LEU A 52 -20.85 24.13 -5.17
C LEU A 52 -19.67 23.81 -6.11
N ALA A 53 -19.49 24.58 -7.18
CA ALA A 53 -18.35 24.44 -8.09
C ALA A 53 -17.02 24.83 -7.42
N ALA A 54 -17.03 25.82 -6.52
CA ALA A 54 -15.86 26.21 -5.74
C ALA A 54 -15.51 25.20 -4.63
N LEU A 55 -16.49 24.50 -4.06
CA LEU A 55 -16.24 23.36 -3.17
C LEU A 55 -15.62 22.16 -3.92
N CYS A 56 -15.95 21.97 -5.20
CA CYS A 56 -15.31 20.94 -6.03
C CYS A 56 -13.90 21.33 -6.53
N ALA A 57 -13.52 22.60 -6.43
CA ALA A 57 -12.25 23.13 -6.91
C ALA A 57 -11.23 23.43 -5.79
N ALA A 58 -11.60 23.20 -4.53
CA ALA A 58 -10.60 23.00 -3.49
C ALA A 58 -9.90 21.67 -3.83
N GLY A 59 -8.73 21.77 -4.46
CA GLY A 59 -7.90 20.61 -4.74
C GLY A 59 -7.74 19.81 -3.46
N ASP A 60 -8.20 18.56 -3.47
CA ASP A 60 -7.87 17.61 -2.43
C ASP A 60 -6.33 17.59 -2.37
N GLU A 61 -5.76 18.18 -1.32
CA GLU A 61 -4.44 17.75 -0.91
C GLU A 61 -4.52 16.22 -0.79
N PRO A 62 -3.59 15.47 -1.39
CA PRO A 62 -3.63 14.02 -1.30
C PRO A 62 -3.76 13.65 0.17
N PRO A 63 -4.79 12.87 0.55
CA PRO A 63 -5.15 12.73 1.95
C PRO A 63 -3.95 12.22 2.74
N GLY A 64 -3.56 12.98 3.77
CA GLY A 64 -2.33 12.77 4.52
C GLY A 64 -2.19 11.33 4.99
N MET A 65 -0.97 10.80 4.89
CA MET A 65 -0.63 9.48 5.39
C MET A 65 -0.63 9.46 6.91
N SER A 66 -1.03 8.35 7.51
CA SER A 66 -0.88 8.12 8.95
C SER A 66 -0.49 6.68 9.27
N VAL A 67 0.38 6.53 10.27
CA VAL A 67 0.83 5.23 10.78
C VAL A 67 0.41 5.14 12.25
N ASN A 68 -0.49 4.20 12.56
CA ASN A 68 -1.04 4.04 13.89
C ASN A 68 -0.56 2.72 14.48
N PHE A 69 0.18 2.78 15.59
CA PHE A 69 0.66 1.60 16.31
C PHE A 69 -0.34 1.21 17.40
N GLY A 70 -0.88 0.01 17.28
CA GLY A 70 -1.60 -0.68 18.34
C GLY A 70 -0.68 -1.59 19.15
N ARG A 71 -1.23 -2.21 20.19
CA ARG A 71 -0.50 -3.17 21.03
C ARG A 71 -0.05 -4.40 20.25
N GLU A 72 -0.82 -4.81 19.24
CA GLU A 72 -0.60 -6.05 18.50
C GLU A 72 -0.45 -5.87 17.00
N ASP A 73 -0.75 -4.66 16.51
CA ASP A 73 -0.76 -4.34 15.10
C ASP A 73 -0.22 -2.94 14.81
N MET A 74 -0.03 -2.67 13.51
CA MET A 74 0.18 -1.34 12.95
C MET A 74 -0.77 -1.19 11.75
N VAL A 75 -1.45 -0.04 11.65
CA VAL A 75 -2.33 0.30 10.53
C VAL A 75 -1.80 1.54 9.81
N ILE A 76 -1.61 1.43 8.49
CA ILE A 76 -1.28 2.56 7.61
C ILE A 76 -2.56 3.02 6.91
N LYS A 77 -2.81 4.33 6.88
CA LYS A 77 -3.96 4.93 6.19
C LYS A 77 -3.54 6.08 5.27
N SER A 78 -4.30 6.31 4.21
CA SER A 78 -4.31 7.57 3.45
C SER A 78 -5.64 8.29 3.72
N GLY A 79 -5.58 9.34 4.54
CA GLY A 79 -6.77 9.97 5.13
C GLY A 79 -7.53 8.96 5.99
N TRP A 80 -8.80 8.71 5.66
CA TRP A 80 -9.63 7.74 6.36
C TRP A 80 -9.48 6.30 5.85
N ARG A 81 -8.89 6.11 4.66
CA ARG A 81 -8.82 4.81 3.98
C ARG A 81 -7.68 3.96 4.55
N PRO A 82 -7.94 2.75 5.10
CA PRO A 82 -6.87 1.82 5.45
C PRO A 82 -6.19 1.32 4.17
N LEU A 83 -4.86 1.29 4.19
CA LEU A 83 -4.06 0.69 3.13
C LEU A 83 -3.62 -0.72 3.51
N LEU A 84 -3.11 -0.89 4.74
CA LEU A 84 -2.73 -2.20 5.27
C LEU A 84 -2.86 -2.27 6.79
N ARG A 85 -2.94 -3.50 7.30
CA ARG A 85 -2.73 -3.86 8.71
C ARG A 85 -1.61 -4.89 8.81
N TYR A 86 -0.62 -4.61 9.64
CA TYR A 86 0.47 -5.52 9.98
C TYR A 86 0.30 -6.06 11.39
N ARG A 87 0.37 -7.38 11.56
CA ARG A 87 0.28 -8.07 12.86
C ARG A 87 1.68 -8.43 13.35
N HIS A 88 2.05 -7.93 14.53
CA HIS A 88 3.39 -8.11 15.11
C HIS A 88 3.38 -8.82 16.46
N ALA A 89 2.26 -8.80 17.19
CA ALA A 89 2.11 -9.52 18.45
C ALA A 89 0.94 -10.51 18.41
N ASN A 90 0.95 -11.47 19.35
CA ASN A 90 0.04 -12.62 19.37
C ASN A 90 0.04 -13.43 18.06
N VAL A 91 1.22 -13.48 17.42
CA VAL A 91 1.49 -14.25 16.21
C VAL A 91 2.52 -15.33 16.57
N PRO A 92 2.08 -16.58 16.87
CA PRO A 92 2.90 -17.56 17.57
C PRO A 92 4.14 -18.04 16.80
N PHE A 93 4.13 -17.91 15.47
CA PHE A 93 5.24 -18.34 14.61
C PHE A 93 5.88 -17.20 13.84
N LYS A 94 5.10 -16.27 13.28
CA LYS A 94 5.64 -15.21 12.42
C LYS A 94 4.74 -13.98 12.31
N PRO A 95 5.29 -12.76 12.30
CA PRO A 95 4.57 -11.54 11.90
C PRO A 95 4.27 -11.46 10.40
N TYR A 96 3.16 -10.82 10.05
CA TYR A 96 2.64 -10.77 8.67
C TYR A 96 1.76 -9.55 8.42
N VAL A 97 1.50 -9.25 7.15
CA VAL A 97 0.49 -8.26 6.74
C VAL A 97 -0.84 -8.99 6.67
N GLN A 98 -1.76 -8.69 7.59
CA GLN A 98 -3.04 -9.36 7.74
C GLN A 98 -4.08 -8.86 6.72
N GLU A 99 -4.06 -7.56 6.44
CA GLU A 99 -5.01 -6.92 5.52
C GLU A 99 -4.25 -6.01 4.56
N LEU A 100 -4.68 -5.99 3.30
CA LEU A 100 -4.19 -5.11 2.25
C LEU A 100 -5.36 -4.73 1.35
N PHE A 101 -5.59 -3.43 1.21
CA PHE A 101 -6.81 -2.90 0.62
C PHE A 101 -6.59 -2.29 -0.75
N THR A 102 -7.55 -2.46 -1.66
CA THR A 102 -7.66 -1.64 -2.88
C THR A 102 -7.95 -0.17 -2.52
N PRO A 103 -7.78 0.78 -3.46
CA PRO A 103 -8.18 2.18 -3.23
C PRO A 103 -9.64 2.37 -2.80
N ALA A 104 -10.56 1.53 -3.29
CA ALA A 104 -11.96 1.53 -2.86
C ALA A 104 -12.21 0.83 -1.50
N GLY A 105 -11.17 0.32 -0.83
CA GLY A 105 -11.26 -0.26 0.50
C GLY A 105 -11.64 -1.74 0.53
N THR A 106 -11.44 -2.49 -0.56
CA THR A 106 -11.69 -3.94 -0.59
C THR A 106 -10.44 -4.70 -0.13
N ASN A 107 -10.53 -5.50 0.95
CA ASN A 107 -9.42 -6.36 1.38
C ASN A 107 -9.27 -7.56 0.44
N ILE A 108 -8.03 -7.89 0.09
CA ILE A 108 -7.72 -9.01 -0.81
C ILE A 108 -7.08 -10.21 -0.10
N LEU A 109 -6.66 -10.07 1.17
CA LEU A 109 -5.92 -11.08 1.90
C LEU A 109 -6.78 -11.91 2.86
N ARG A 110 -6.45 -13.20 3.00
CA ARG A 110 -7.08 -14.12 3.96
C ARG A 110 -6.06 -14.66 4.94
N ASP A 111 -6.39 -14.59 6.21
CA ASP A 111 -5.53 -15.01 7.30
C ASP A 111 -5.96 -16.38 7.84
N ALA A 112 -5.02 -17.32 7.94
CA ALA A 112 -5.12 -18.60 8.64
C ALA A 112 -6.47 -19.35 8.47
N PRO A 113 -6.88 -19.70 7.24
CA PRO A 113 -8.10 -20.47 7.04
C PRO A 113 -7.99 -21.86 7.71
N GLU A 114 -9.13 -22.42 8.13
CA GLU A 114 -9.19 -23.65 8.94
C GLU A 114 -8.46 -24.85 8.31
N ASP A 115 -8.44 -24.93 6.98
CA ASP A 115 -7.78 -25.98 6.21
C ASP A 115 -6.25 -25.79 6.11
N HIS A 116 -5.75 -24.55 6.28
CA HIS A 116 -4.35 -24.17 6.15
C HIS A 116 -3.97 -23.05 7.15
N LEU A 117 -3.99 -23.34 8.45
CA LEU A 117 -3.73 -22.35 9.50
C LEU A 117 -2.40 -21.59 9.37
N HIS A 118 -1.40 -22.21 8.74
CA HIS A 118 -0.08 -21.60 8.51
C HIS A 118 -0.06 -20.60 7.35
N HIS A 119 -1.14 -20.46 6.58
CA HIS A 119 -1.28 -19.47 5.51
C HIS A 119 -1.75 -18.13 6.06
N HIS A 120 -0.80 -17.33 6.54
CA HIS A 120 -1.07 -15.97 7.02
C HIS A 120 -1.01 -14.95 5.89
N ALA A 121 -2.16 -14.60 5.31
CA ALA A 121 -2.37 -13.41 4.48
C ALA A 121 -1.18 -13.11 3.56
N LEU A 122 -0.40 -12.05 3.81
CA LEU A 122 0.91 -11.83 3.19
C LEU A 122 2.04 -12.03 4.22
N MET A 123 2.85 -13.08 4.04
CA MET A 123 3.92 -13.48 4.96
C MET A 123 5.22 -13.81 4.24
N PHE A 124 6.35 -13.65 4.92
CA PHE A 124 7.67 -14.09 4.43
C PHE A 124 8.21 -15.19 5.33
N ALA A 125 8.55 -16.35 4.76
CA ALA A 125 9.16 -17.45 5.51
C ALA A 125 9.95 -18.38 4.59
N LEU A 126 11.00 -19.00 5.16
CA LEU A 126 11.92 -19.91 4.46
C LEU A 126 12.25 -21.13 5.33
N GLY A 127 13.08 -22.03 4.82
CA GLY A 127 13.79 -23.02 5.63
C GLY A 127 15.21 -22.54 5.94
N VAL A 128 15.78 -22.95 7.08
CA VAL A 128 17.18 -22.67 7.44
C VAL A 128 17.77 -23.90 8.10
N ASN A 129 18.87 -24.43 7.57
CA ASN A 129 19.53 -25.64 8.08
C ASN A 129 18.55 -26.82 8.33
N GLY A 130 17.57 -27.00 7.44
CA GLY A 130 16.54 -28.04 7.55
C GLY A 130 15.35 -27.69 8.45
N ALA A 131 15.42 -26.65 9.29
CA ALA A 131 14.28 -26.17 10.08
C ALA A 131 13.33 -25.34 9.19
N SER A 132 12.03 -25.64 9.23
CA SER A 132 11.01 -24.84 8.54
C SER A 132 10.55 -23.68 9.42
N PHE A 133 10.53 -22.47 8.86
CA PHE A 133 9.87 -21.29 9.43
C PHE A 133 8.56 -20.95 8.71
N TRP A 134 8.18 -21.76 7.71
CA TRP A 134 6.96 -21.59 6.93
C TRP A 134 5.79 -22.34 7.55
N ALA A 135 5.98 -23.64 7.82
CA ALA A 135 4.98 -24.45 8.49
C ALA A 135 4.85 -24.05 9.97
N GLU A 136 3.77 -24.46 10.61
CA GLU A 136 3.43 -24.08 11.99
C GLU A 136 3.10 -25.29 12.84
N THR A 137 4.07 -26.19 12.98
CA THR A 137 3.98 -27.34 13.88
C THR A 137 4.91 -27.13 15.09
N PRO A 138 4.80 -27.93 16.17
CA PRO A 138 5.72 -27.84 17.29
C PRO A 138 7.21 -28.02 16.94
N ALA A 139 7.51 -28.68 15.81
CA ALA A 139 8.88 -28.88 15.32
C ALA A 139 9.38 -27.71 14.44
N CYS A 140 8.56 -26.70 14.17
CA CYS A 140 8.92 -25.56 13.32
C CYS A 140 9.60 -24.46 14.12
N GLY A 141 10.48 -23.72 13.44
CA GLY A 141 11.07 -22.50 13.96
C GLY A 141 10.09 -21.33 13.97
N LYS A 142 10.47 -20.26 14.67
CA LYS A 142 9.67 -19.05 14.87
C LYS A 142 10.48 -17.79 14.56
N GLN A 143 9.83 -16.79 13.98
CA GLN A 143 10.34 -15.43 13.83
C GLN A 143 9.95 -14.62 15.07
N MET A 144 10.89 -14.47 15.99
CA MET A 144 10.65 -13.85 17.30
C MET A 144 10.78 -12.34 17.22
N HIS A 145 9.72 -11.64 17.63
CA HIS A 145 9.72 -10.18 17.78
C HIS A 145 10.82 -9.74 18.76
N LEU A 146 11.67 -8.79 18.32
CA LEU A 146 12.65 -8.12 19.18
C LEU A 146 12.35 -6.63 19.34
N HIS A 147 12.13 -5.93 18.23
CA HIS A 147 11.98 -4.47 18.25
C HIS A 147 11.13 -3.97 17.06
N LEU A 148 10.32 -2.94 17.31
CA LEU A 148 9.66 -2.14 16.28
C LEU A 148 10.26 -0.74 16.26
N GLY A 149 10.57 -0.24 15.07
CA GLY A 149 11.02 1.13 14.84
C GLY A 149 10.29 1.77 13.66
N THR A 150 10.73 2.97 13.30
CA THR A 150 10.28 3.65 12.08
C THR A 150 11.27 3.41 10.94
N PRO A 151 10.82 3.37 9.66
CA PRO A 151 11.72 3.33 8.52
C PRO A 151 12.64 4.55 8.50
N GLU A 152 13.92 4.31 8.24
CA GLU A 152 14.86 5.38 7.94
C GLU A 152 14.57 5.94 6.56
N LYS A 153 14.72 7.26 6.39
CA LYS A 153 14.65 7.90 5.09
C LYS A 153 15.99 7.70 4.39
N ASN A 154 16.04 6.80 3.41
CA ASN A 154 17.14 6.80 2.46
C ASN A 154 16.94 8.02 1.54
N PRO A 155 17.88 8.99 1.49
CA PRO A 155 17.71 10.19 0.68
C PRO A 155 17.71 9.90 -0.83
N ASP A 156 18.28 8.77 -1.25
CA ASP A 156 18.31 8.36 -2.66
C ASP A 156 16.97 7.69 -3.05
N ASP A 157 16.45 6.81 -2.18
CA ASP A 157 15.19 6.09 -2.39
C ASP A 157 13.96 7.00 -2.18
N ARG A 158 13.07 7.03 -3.18
CA ARG A 158 11.81 7.80 -3.18
C ARG A 158 10.61 6.99 -2.69
N THR A 159 10.83 5.83 -2.09
CA THR A 159 9.81 5.06 -1.38
C THR A 159 9.21 5.85 -0.21
N PRO A 160 7.94 5.58 0.16
CA PRO A 160 7.28 6.29 1.24
C PRO A 160 7.96 6.01 2.58
N THR A 161 8.09 7.01 3.46
CA THR A 161 8.63 6.80 4.82
C THR A 161 7.60 6.27 5.81
N ASP A 162 6.32 6.29 5.44
CA ASP A 162 5.21 5.80 6.27
C ASP A 162 5.23 4.27 6.37
N GLY A 163 5.57 3.77 7.55
CA GLY A 163 5.63 2.34 7.82
C GLY A 163 6.28 1.99 9.15
N LEU A 164 6.81 0.77 9.22
CA LEU A 164 7.59 0.28 10.35
C LEU A 164 8.87 -0.41 9.89
N THR A 165 9.83 -0.47 10.80
CA THR A 165 10.90 -1.49 10.79
C THR A 165 10.63 -2.51 11.90
N HIS A 166 10.96 -3.77 11.65
CA HIS A 166 10.78 -4.87 12.59
C HIS A 166 12.07 -5.69 12.64
N THR A 167 12.72 -5.70 13.80
CA THR A 167 13.83 -6.61 14.07
C THR A 167 13.29 -7.92 14.62
N LEU A 168 13.67 -9.01 13.97
CA LEU A 168 13.20 -10.36 14.23
C LEU A 168 14.37 -11.30 14.44
N ARG A 169 14.19 -12.32 15.29
CA ARG A 169 15.16 -13.42 15.44
C ARG A 169 14.52 -14.75 15.07
N TRP A 170 15.10 -15.42 14.09
CA TRP A 170 14.63 -16.72 13.64
C TRP A 170 15.24 -17.78 14.56
N ARG A 171 14.39 -18.42 15.36
CA ARG A 171 14.77 -19.42 16.35
C ARG A 171 14.15 -20.78 16.02
N THR A 172 14.96 -21.84 15.95
CA THR A 172 14.47 -23.22 15.72
C THR A 172 13.64 -23.73 16.91
N ALA A 173 12.95 -24.86 16.73
CA ALA A 173 12.16 -25.48 17.80
C ALA A 173 13.04 -25.93 18.99
N GLU A 174 14.29 -26.28 18.73
CA GLU A 174 15.32 -26.65 19.72
C GLU A 174 15.88 -25.44 20.48
N GLY A 175 15.47 -24.23 20.07
CA GLY A 175 15.85 -22.99 20.72
C GLY A 175 17.15 -22.35 20.20
N VAL A 176 17.68 -22.81 19.07
CA VAL A 176 18.88 -22.23 18.42
C VAL A 176 18.48 -21.03 17.56
N SER A 177 19.15 -19.89 17.70
CA SER A 177 18.92 -18.72 16.83
C SER A 177 19.81 -18.82 15.61
N VAL A 178 19.23 -18.72 14.41
CA VAL A 178 19.93 -18.97 13.13
C VAL A 178 20.03 -17.75 12.23
N LEU A 179 19.03 -16.85 12.28
CA LEU A 179 19.06 -15.58 11.56
C LEU A 179 18.60 -14.44 12.46
N GLU A 180 19.16 -13.27 12.23
CA GLU A 180 18.54 -12.00 12.53
C GLU A 180 17.94 -11.42 11.25
N GLU A 181 16.73 -10.87 11.33
CA GLU A 181 16.07 -10.20 10.22
C GLU A 181 15.76 -8.76 10.60
N ARG A 182 16.13 -7.81 9.74
CA ARG A 182 15.57 -6.45 9.74
C ARG A 182 14.58 -6.35 8.60
N ARG A 183 13.30 -6.26 8.93
CA ARG A 183 12.19 -6.12 7.98
C ARG A 183 11.71 -4.67 7.92
N ALA A 184 11.42 -4.14 6.75
CA ALA A 184 10.73 -2.87 6.57
C ALA A 184 9.41 -3.08 5.81
N ILE A 185 8.32 -2.56 6.36
CA ILE A 185 6.99 -2.57 5.74
C ILE A 185 6.55 -1.11 5.58
N ARG A 186 6.35 -0.69 4.34
CA ARG A 186 5.92 0.67 3.99
C ARG A 186 4.75 0.62 3.03
N ALA A 187 3.91 1.65 3.01
CA ALA A 187 2.83 1.74 2.04
C ALA A 187 2.49 3.17 1.65
N MET A 188 1.90 3.32 0.48
CA MET A 188 1.35 4.58 0.00
C MET A 188 0.15 4.34 -0.92
N TYR A 189 -0.69 5.36 -1.05
CA TYR A 189 -1.60 5.47 -2.16
C TYR A 189 -0.90 6.19 -3.32
N GLU A 190 -0.76 5.52 -4.46
CA GLU A 190 -0.22 6.10 -5.69
C GLU A 190 -1.39 6.64 -6.52
N ALA A 191 -1.49 7.97 -6.55
CA ALA A 191 -2.65 8.67 -7.12
C ALA A 191 -2.70 8.63 -8.66
N GLU A 192 -1.55 8.62 -9.34
CA GLU A 192 -1.46 8.67 -10.80
C GLU A 192 -1.98 7.36 -11.43
N HIS A 193 -1.73 6.24 -10.77
CA HIS A 193 -2.11 4.90 -11.20
C HIS A 193 -3.32 4.35 -10.44
N ASN A 194 -3.86 5.13 -9.49
CA ASN A 194 -4.94 4.76 -8.57
C ASN A 194 -4.70 3.35 -7.97
N ALA A 195 -3.58 3.22 -7.24
CA ALA A 195 -3.12 1.96 -6.69
C ALA A 195 -2.75 2.10 -5.21
N THR A 196 -3.02 1.07 -4.42
CA THR A 196 -2.35 0.90 -3.13
C THR A 196 -1.03 0.20 -3.37
N LEU A 197 0.08 0.80 -2.92
CA LEU A 197 1.41 0.19 -2.98
C LEU A 197 1.87 -0.24 -1.60
N LEU A 198 2.45 -1.43 -1.51
CA LEU A 198 3.15 -1.95 -0.34
C LEU A 198 4.59 -2.28 -0.73
N PHE A 199 5.55 -1.88 0.09
CA PHE A 199 6.96 -2.24 -0.04
C PHE A 199 7.35 -3.15 1.11
N TRP A 200 7.90 -4.32 0.77
CA TRP A 200 8.38 -5.31 1.71
C TRP A 200 9.87 -5.51 1.49
N GLU A 201 10.68 -5.17 2.49
CA GLU A 201 12.11 -5.39 2.47
C GLU A 201 12.54 -6.22 3.66
N SER A 202 13.40 -7.22 3.43
CA SER A 202 13.92 -8.09 4.48
C SER A 202 15.40 -8.30 4.26
N THR A 203 16.18 -7.89 5.27
CA THR A 203 17.61 -8.15 5.36
C THR A 203 17.81 -9.29 6.33
N LEU A 204 18.33 -10.43 5.87
CA LEU A 204 18.64 -11.58 6.71
C LEU A 204 20.15 -11.66 6.94
N THR A 205 20.56 -11.78 8.20
CA THR A 205 21.96 -11.95 8.59
C THR A 205 22.09 -13.25 9.39
N ALA A 206 23.03 -14.10 9.00
CA ALA A 206 23.39 -15.29 9.76
C ALA A 206 23.90 -14.90 11.15
N ILE A 207 23.43 -15.60 12.19
CA ILE A 207 23.94 -15.39 13.55
C ILE A 207 25.42 -15.83 13.61
N GLU A 208 26.28 -14.95 14.14
CA GLU A 208 27.71 -15.24 14.29
C GLU A 208 27.95 -16.45 15.21
N GLY A 209 29.01 -17.20 14.92
CA GLY A 209 29.41 -18.38 15.69
C GLY A 209 28.71 -19.69 15.31
N LEU A 210 27.89 -19.69 14.27
CA LEU A 210 27.40 -20.92 13.63
C LEU A 210 28.36 -21.36 12.53
N ASP A 211 28.61 -22.67 12.43
CA ASP A 211 29.52 -23.24 11.42
C ASP A 211 29.02 -22.97 9.99
N GLU A 212 27.71 -23.07 9.77
CA GLU A 212 27.07 -22.83 8.48
C GLU A 212 25.61 -22.38 8.68
N VAL A 213 25.14 -21.45 7.84
CA VAL A 213 23.72 -21.08 7.74
C VAL A 213 23.32 -21.15 6.27
N VAL A 214 22.39 -22.05 5.94
CA VAL A 214 21.93 -22.30 4.58
C VAL A 214 20.43 -22.05 4.50
N LEU A 215 20.04 -21.09 3.65
CA LEU A 215 18.64 -20.89 3.28
C LEU A 215 18.18 -22.05 2.38
N THR A 216 17.03 -22.61 2.70
CA THR A 216 16.40 -23.76 2.03
C THR A 216 14.90 -23.49 1.88
N GLY A 217 14.16 -24.41 1.28
CA GLY A 217 12.70 -24.34 1.31
C GLY A 217 12.00 -25.40 0.50
N SER A 218 10.69 -25.24 0.34
CA SER A 218 9.89 -25.91 -0.67
C SER A 218 9.69 -24.99 -1.87
N HIS A 219 9.14 -25.50 -2.98
CA HIS A 219 8.91 -24.75 -4.22
C HIS A 219 7.92 -23.57 -4.08
N TYR A 220 7.33 -23.38 -2.90
CA TYR A 220 6.42 -22.27 -2.57
C TYR A 220 6.90 -21.40 -1.42
N TYR A 221 8.10 -21.65 -0.85
CA TYR A 221 8.64 -20.83 0.24
C TYR A 221 9.20 -19.50 -0.27
N GLY A 222 8.91 -18.42 0.45
CA GLY A 222 9.30 -17.07 0.06
C GLY A 222 8.36 -16.01 0.63
N LEU A 223 8.08 -14.96 -0.15
CA LEU A 223 7.04 -13.98 0.16
C LEU A 223 5.72 -14.51 -0.41
N GLY A 224 4.89 -15.10 0.44
CA GLY A 224 3.65 -15.79 0.06
C GLY A 224 2.40 -14.98 0.38
N MET A 225 1.41 -15.08 -0.50
CA MET A 225 0.14 -14.36 -0.42
C MET A 225 -1.05 -15.30 -0.58
N ARG A 226 -1.91 -15.34 0.45
CA ARG A 226 -3.21 -16.02 0.44
C ARG A 226 -4.34 -15.03 0.23
N PHE A 227 -5.21 -15.30 -0.72
CA PHE A 227 -6.34 -14.45 -1.06
C PHE A 227 -7.63 -14.82 -0.31
N VAL A 228 -8.57 -13.87 -0.22
CA VAL A 228 -9.95 -14.11 0.25
C VAL A 228 -10.63 -15.19 -0.56
N GLU A 229 -11.49 -15.99 0.08
CA GLU A 229 -12.10 -17.19 -0.53
C GLU A 229 -12.84 -16.92 -1.83
N SER A 230 -13.48 -15.75 -1.95
CA SER A 230 -14.18 -15.37 -3.18
C SER A 230 -13.26 -15.22 -4.39
N MET A 231 -11.95 -15.06 -4.16
CA MET A 231 -10.94 -15.03 -5.20
C MET A 231 -10.41 -16.42 -5.57
N ASP A 232 -10.79 -17.50 -4.88
CA ASP A 232 -10.32 -18.86 -5.21
C ASP A 232 -10.91 -19.38 -6.55
N LYS A 233 -11.95 -18.73 -7.07
CA LYS A 233 -12.64 -19.07 -8.33
C LYS A 233 -12.68 -17.88 -9.27
N ASP A 234 -12.78 -18.16 -10.57
CA ASP A 234 -12.97 -17.16 -11.63
C ASP A 234 -11.91 -16.04 -11.65
N GLY A 235 -10.69 -16.40 -11.21
CA GLY A 235 -9.51 -15.55 -11.27
C GLY A 235 -8.46 -16.06 -12.24
N ALA A 236 -7.51 -15.20 -12.60
CA ALA A 236 -6.48 -15.50 -13.58
C ALA A 236 -5.13 -14.89 -13.18
N PHE A 237 -4.08 -15.70 -13.30
CA PHE A 237 -2.71 -15.22 -13.18
C PHE A 237 -2.23 -14.59 -14.49
N LEU A 238 -1.49 -13.50 -14.38
CA LEU A 238 -0.74 -12.88 -15.47
C LEU A 238 0.75 -12.90 -15.10
N TYR A 239 1.59 -13.06 -16.11
CA TYR A 239 3.04 -13.09 -15.95
C TYR A 239 3.68 -12.08 -16.88
N ALA A 240 4.89 -11.64 -16.55
CA ALA A 240 5.65 -10.70 -17.36
C ALA A 240 6.05 -11.21 -18.77
N GLY A 241 5.97 -12.51 -19.01
CA GLY A 241 6.30 -13.13 -20.29
C GLY A 241 5.17 -13.98 -20.86
N ASP A 242 5.32 -14.37 -22.12
CA ASP A 242 4.27 -15.04 -22.91
C ASP A 242 4.11 -16.54 -22.61
N ALA A 243 5.03 -17.15 -21.86
CA ALA A 243 5.03 -18.58 -21.56
C ALA A 243 4.91 -18.85 -20.05
N PRO A 244 3.90 -19.63 -19.62
CA PRO A 244 3.82 -20.06 -18.22
C PRO A 244 4.98 -21.03 -17.92
N GLY A 245 5.54 -20.95 -16.71
CA GLY A 245 6.71 -21.73 -16.33
C GLY A 245 6.44 -23.19 -15.98
N GLU A 246 7.45 -23.83 -15.38
CA GLU A 246 7.46 -25.25 -15.01
C GLU A 246 6.23 -25.62 -14.19
N ILE A 247 5.55 -26.71 -14.55
CA ILE A 247 4.51 -27.31 -13.71
C ILE A 247 5.21 -28.22 -12.70
N VAL A 248 5.03 -27.94 -11.40
CA VAL A 248 5.63 -28.74 -10.32
C VAL A 248 4.70 -29.87 -9.90
N ARG A 249 3.42 -29.56 -9.67
CA ARG A 249 2.40 -30.54 -9.26
C ARG A 249 0.99 -30.02 -9.52
N GLY A 250 0.15 -30.79 -10.22
CA GLY A 250 -1.22 -30.34 -10.52
C GLY A 250 -1.21 -29.05 -11.36
N ASP A 251 -1.81 -27.99 -10.83
CA ASP A 251 -1.77 -26.65 -11.41
C ASP A 251 -0.72 -25.73 -10.78
N GLU A 252 0.10 -26.25 -9.87
CA GLU A 252 1.21 -25.51 -9.25
C GLU A 252 2.31 -25.22 -10.29
N ARG A 253 2.64 -23.94 -10.45
CA ARG A 253 3.63 -23.48 -11.42
C ARG A 253 4.74 -22.67 -10.78
N LEU A 254 5.92 -22.73 -11.38
CA LEU A 254 7.05 -21.85 -11.14
C LEU A 254 7.37 -21.07 -12.42
N THR A 255 6.95 -19.81 -12.47
CA THR A 255 7.19 -18.94 -13.64
C THR A 255 8.24 -17.88 -13.30
N PRO A 256 9.37 -17.79 -14.02
CA PRO A 256 10.33 -16.70 -13.84
C PRO A 256 9.76 -15.38 -14.38
N GLY A 257 10.02 -14.26 -13.71
CA GLY A 257 9.75 -12.93 -14.29
C GLY A 257 9.86 -11.77 -13.30
N PRO A 258 9.99 -10.52 -13.76
CA PRO A 258 10.04 -9.34 -12.89
C PRO A 258 8.77 -9.14 -12.06
N TRP A 259 7.63 -9.68 -12.50
CA TRP A 259 6.37 -9.59 -11.79
C TRP A 259 5.44 -10.76 -12.11
N CYS A 260 4.50 -11.00 -11.19
CA CYS A 260 3.33 -11.83 -11.40
C CYS A 260 2.11 -11.14 -10.81
N ALA A 261 0.98 -11.20 -11.52
CA ALA A 261 -0.27 -10.61 -11.09
C ALA A 261 -1.38 -11.64 -11.02
N TYR A 262 -2.38 -11.35 -10.20
CA TYR A 262 -3.59 -12.13 -10.06
C TYR A 262 -4.81 -11.21 -10.10
N THR A 263 -5.76 -11.51 -10.97
CA THR A 263 -7.05 -10.84 -11.04
C THR A 263 -8.12 -11.78 -10.51
N GLY A 264 -8.93 -11.33 -9.55
CA GLY A 264 -10.00 -12.13 -8.93
C GLY A 264 -11.22 -11.29 -8.53
N VAL A 265 -12.17 -11.89 -7.81
CA VAL A 265 -13.34 -11.19 -7.28
C VAL A 265 -13.29 -11.17 -5.75
N ALA A 266 -13.25 -9.98 -5.15
CA ALA A 266 -13.31 -9.76 -3.71
C ALA A 266 -14.52 -8.89 -3.38
N GLU A 267 -15.35 -9.29 -2.42
CA GLU A 267 -16.60 -8.59 -2.06
C GLU A 267 -17.50 -8.25 -3.26
N GLY A 268 -17.57 -9.14 -4.25
CA GLY A 268 -18.35 -8.94 -5.48
C GLY A 268 -17.74 -7.93 -6.47
N ARG A 269 -16.53 -7.42 -6.21
CA ARG A 269 -15.80 -6.48 -7.08
C ARG A 269 -14.62 -7.18 -7.74
N ARG A 270 -14.39 -6.88 -9.02
CA ARG A 270 -13.17 -7.29 -9.72
C ARG A 270 -11.99 -6.49 -9.15
N VAL A 271 -10.92 -7.18 -8.75
CA VAL A 271 -9.71 -6.58 -8.19
C VAL A 271 -8.47 -7.20 -8.84
N THR A 272 -7.37 -6.46 -8.92
CA THR A 272 -6.07 -6.96 -9.39
C THR A 272 -5.01 -6.69 -8.35
N VAL A 273 -4.14 -7.66 -8.13
CA VAL A 273 -2.94 -7.55 -7.30
C VAL A 273 -1.75 -8.04 -8.10
N ALA A 274 -0.62 -7.34 -8.00
CA ALA A 274 0.65 -7.75 -8.59
C ALA A 274 1.77 -7.69 -7.56
N MET A 275 2.67 -8.66 -7.62
CA MET A 275 3.91 -8.69 -6.84
C MET A 275 5.08 -8.50 -7.81
N PHE A 276 6.03 -7.65 -7.41
CA PHE A 276 7.17 -7.22 -8.20
C PHE A 276 8.46 -7.58 -7.49
N ASP A 277 9.42 -8.08 -8.26
CA ASP A 277 10.75 -8.42 -7.79
C ASP A 277 11.74 -7.29 -8.07
N HIS A 278 12.67 -7.05 -7.14
CA HIS A 278 13.72 -6.05 -7.34
C HIS A 278 14.94 -6.67 -8.03
N PRO A 279 15.57 -6.00 -9.03
CA PRO A 279 16.78 -6.46 -9.72
C PRO A 279 17.96 -6.84 -8.82
N ASP A 280 18.10 -6.14 -7.68
CA ASP A 280 19.16 -6.43 -6.69
C ASP A 280 18.90 -7.68 -5.83
N ASN A 281 17.73 -8.31 -5.94
CA ASN A 281 17.47 -9.52 -5.18
C ASN A 281 18.35 -10.67 -5.68
N PRO A 282 18.81 -11.55 -4.78
CA PRO A 282 19.58 -12.71 -5.19
C PRO A 282 18.74 -13.60 -6.11
N ARG A 283 19.35 -14.02 -7.22
CA ARG A 283 18.69 -14.82 -8.27
C ARG A 283 17.47 -14.11 -8.87
N TYR A 284 17.59 -12.80 -9.13
CA TYR A 284 16.59 -12.09 -9.91
C TYR A 284 16.52 -12.63 -11.35
N PRO A 285 15.32 -12.73 -11.95
CA PRO A 285 14.01 -12.52 -11.31
C PRO A 285 13.55 -13.71 -10.46
N ALA A 286 12.60 -13.46 -9.57
CA ALA A 286 11.93 -14.47 -8.75
C ALA A 286 11.30 -15.56 -9.63
N LEU A 287 11.23 -16.76 -9.06
CA LEU A 287 10.32 -17.79 -9.54
C LEU A 287 8.98 -17.63 -8.82
N TRP A 288 7.95 -17.22 -9.55
CA TRP A 288 6.59 -17.07 -9.04
C TRP A 288 5.94 -18.43 -8.89
N PHE A 289 5.80 -18.89 -7.64
CA PHE A 289 4.91 -19.99 -7.32
C PHE A 289 3.47 -19.52 -7.44
N THR A 290 2.67 -20.24 -8.22
CA THR A 290 1.23 -19.98 -8.35
C THR A 290 0.44 -21.27 -8.33
N MET A 291 -0.78 -21.21 -7.82
CA MET A 291 -1.78 -22.27 -7.90
C MET A 291 -3.17 -21.66 -7.82
N GLN A 292 -4.18 -22.33 -8.39
CA GLN A 292 -5.58 -21.94 -8.31
C GLN A 292 -6.45 -22.99 -7.61
N THR A 293 -5.98 -24.24 -7.56
CA THR A 293 -6.73 -25.37 -7.01
C THR A 293 -5.98 -26.00 -5.84
N PRO A 294 -6.58 -26.14 -4.65
CA PRO A 294 -7.98 -25.84 -4.31
C PRO A 294 -8.26 -24.36 -3.98
N PHE A 295 -7.24 -23.51 -4.02
CA PHE A 295 -7.34 -22.08 -3.74
C PHE A 295 -6.28 -21.29 -4.52
N ALA A 296 -6.48 -19.98 -4.62
CA ALA A 296 -5.52 -19.09 -5.22
C ALA A 296 -4.37 -18.78 -4.24
N TYR A 297 -3.13 -18.96 -4.70
CA TYR A 297 -1.93 -18.62 -3.95
C TYR A 297 -0.84 -18.08 -4.87
N LEU A 298 -0.11 -17.07 -4.40
CA LEU A 298 1.03 -16.48 -5.10
C LEU A 298 2.21 -16.39 -4.16
N SER A 299 3.41 -16.81 -4.57
CA SER A 299 4.63 -16.55 -3.80
C SER A 299 5.84 -16.19 -4.66
N ALA A 300 6.59 -15.17 -4.24
CA ALA A 300 7.93 -14.91 -4.76
C ALA A 300 8.93 -15.87 -4.12
N THR A 301 9.40 -16.87 -4.89
CA THR A 301 10.36 -17.86 -4.41
C THR A 301 11.75 -17.64 -5.00
N ARG A 302 12.75 -18.31 -4.43
CA ARG A 302 14.17 -18.18 -4.80
C ARG A 302 14.82 -19.48 -5.26
N ASN A 303 14.00 -20.43 -5.72
CA ASN A 303 14.40 -21.80 -6.07
C ASN A 303 15.15 -22.56 -4.96
N LEU A 304 14.97 -22.18 -3.69
CA LEU A 304 15.75 -22.72 -2.55
C LEU A 304 15.53 -24.21 -2.28
N TRP A 305 14.49 -24.80 -2.87
CA TRP A 305 14.19 -26.23 -2.80
C TRP A 305 15.06 -27.09 -3.73
N LYS A 306 15.54 -26.52 -4.84
CA LYS A 306 16.47 -27.16 -5.79
C LYS A 306 17.90 -26.66 -5.56
N GLU A 307 18.06 -25.38 -5.25
CA GLU A 307 19.35 -24.73 -5.08
C GLU A 307 19.40 -24.04 -3.71
N PRO A 308 19.82 -24.72 -2.63
CA PRO A 308 20.06 -24.08 -1.34
C PRO A 308 21.03 -22.89 -1.46
N MET A 309 20.94 -21.93 -0.54
CA MET A 309 21.77 -20.71 -0.54
C MET A 309 22.51 -20.59 0.79
N PRO A 310 23.80 -20.97 0.84
CA PRO A 310 24.66 -20.70 1.99
C PRO A 310 24.81 -19.19 2.19
N LEU A 311 24.80 -18.75 3.44
CA LEU A 311 25.08 -17.39 3.86
C LEU A 311 26.46 -17.33 4.49
N MET A 312 27.25 -16.33 4.10
CA MET A 312 28.51 -16.07 4.78
C MET A 312 28.24 -15.38 6.13
N PRO A 313 28.89 -15.79 7.23
CA PRO A 313 28.72 -15.14 8.53
C PRO A 313 28.96 -13.62 8.45
N GLY A 314 28.03 -12.84 9.01
CA GLY A 314 28.11 -11.38 9.00
C GLY A 314 27.74 -10.70 7.67
N GLU A 315 27.60 -11.45 6.57
CA GLU A 315 27.16 -10.90 5.29
C GLU A 315 25.64 -10.98 5.14
N PRO A 316 24.93 -9.83 5.08
CA PRO A 316 23.49 -9.83 4.92
C PRO A 316 23.07 -10.23 3.51
N VAL A 317 21.94 -10.91 3.40
CA VAL A 317 21.20 -11.09 2.14
C VAL A 317 19.94 -10.24 2.17
N HIS A 318 19.67 -9.54 1.07
CA HIS A 318 18.56 -8.59 0.95
C HIS A 318 17.47 -9.13 0.01
N PHE A 319 16.23 -9.00 0.43
CA PHE A 319 15.04 -9.28 -0.38
C PHE A 319 14.14 -8.05 -0.39
N ARG A 320 13.90 -7.47 -1.57
CA ARG A 320 13.06 -6.29 -1.80
C ARG A 320 11.93 -6.64 -2.75
N HIS A 321 10.70 -6.44 -2.32
CA HIS A 321 9.52 -6.68 -3.14
C HIS A 321 8.57 -5.50 -3.00
N ALA A 322 7.78 -5.29 -4.05
CA ALA A 322 6.64 -4.38 -4.01
C ALA A 322 5.39 -5.14 -4.39
N ILE A 323 4.27 -4.69 -3.86
CA ILE A 323 2.94 -5.18 -4.18
C ILE A 323 2.11 -3.97 -4.59
N ALA A 324 1.39 -4.08 -5.69
CA ALA A 324 0.40 -3.09 -6.10
C ALA A 324 -0.99 -3.74 -6.15
N VAL A 325 -1.99 -3.03 -5.61
CA VAL A 325 -3.38 -3.49 -5.56
C VAL A 325 -4.28 -2.42 -6.16
N TRP A 326 -5.15 -2.84 -7.07
CA TRP A 326 -6.09 -2.00 -7.80
C TRP A 326 -7.52 -2.48 -7.68
N ASP A 327 -8.44 -1.53 -7.78
CA ASP A 327 -9.80 -1.81 -8.22
C ASP A 327 -9.82 -2.11 -9.73
N GLY A 328 -10.64 -3.09 -10.12
CA GLY A 328 -10.81 -3.53 -11.50
C GLY A 328 -9.74 -4.50 -11.99
N ALA A 329 -9.95 -5.03 -13.20
CA ALA A 329 -8.96 -5.84 -13.91
C ALA A 329 -7.87 -4.95 -14.51
N LYS A 330 -6.61 -5.39 -14.46
CA LYS A 330 -5.48 -4.73 -15.12
C LYS A 330 -4.83 -5.67 -16.13
N ASP A 331 -4.44 -5.12 -17.28
CA ASP A 331 -3.72 -5.86 -18.30
C ASP A 331 -2.21 -5.89 -18.03
N ALA A 332 -1.50 -6.76 -18.74
CA ALA A 332 -0.05 -6.93 -18.59
C ALA A 332 0.72 -5.62 -18.86
N ALA A 333 0.24 -4.78 -19.78
CA ALA A 333 0.87 -3.49 -20.08
C ALA A 333 0.81 -2.53 -18.89
N THR A 334 -0.34 -2.46 -18.20
CA THR A 334 -0.49 -1.66 -16.98
C THR A 334 0.40 -2.17 -15.85
N ILE A 335 0.49 -3.50 -15.68
CA ILE A 335 1.38 -4.09 -14.66
C ILE A 335 2.85 -3.81 -14.99
N ALA A 336 3.27 -3.95 -16.24
CA ALA A 336 4.63 -3.62 -16.67
C ALA A 336 4.97 -2.14 -16.46
N ALA A 337 4.04 -1.22 -16.75
CA ALA A 337 4.24 0.20 -16.47
C ALA A 337 4.40 0.48 -14.97
N MET A 338 3.63 -0.21 -14.12
CA MET A 338 3.79 -0.13 -12.66
C MET A 338 5.16 -0.67 -12.19
N ASN A 339 5.68 -1.73 -12.82
CA ASN A 339 7.02 -2.22 -12.52
C ASN A 339 8.08 -1.12 -12.75
N GLU A 340 8.05 -0.45 -13.90
CA GLU A 340 8.96 0.66 -14.20
C GLU A 340 8.80 1.82 -13.20
N ARG A 341 7.57 2.13 -12.81
CA ARG A 341 7.27 3.15 -11.78
C ARG A 341 7.89 2.78 -10.43
N LEU A 342 7.75 1.53 -9.99
CA LEU A 342 8.31 1.04 -8.72
C LEU A 342 9.84 1.05 -8.73
N LEU A 343 10.46 0.60 -9.82
CA LEU A 343 11.91 0.68 -9.99
C LEU A 343 12.41 2.12 -9.94
N ALA A 344 11.66 3.08 -10.49
CA ALA A 344 12.00 4.49 -10.38
C ALA A 344 11.86 5.05 -8.95
N LEU A 345 11.01 4.46 -8.09
CA LEU A 345 10.92 4.83 -6.69
C LEU A 345 12.10 4.32 -5.89
N TRP A 346 12.56 3.09 -6.15
CA TRP A 346 13.69 2.44 -5.47
C TRP A 346 15.10 2.91 -5.88
N ARG A 347 15.19 3.84 -6.84
CA ARG A 347 16.46 4.35 -7.38
C ARG A 347 17.29 5.11 -6.36
#